data_AF-A0A7R9KIH7-F1
#
_entry.id   AF-A0A7R9KIH7-F1
#
_cell.length_a   1.000
_cell.length_b   1.000
_cell.length_c   1.000
_cell.angle_alpha   90.00
_cell.angle_beta   90.00
_cell.angle_gamma   90.00
#
_symmetry.space_group_name_H-M   'P 1'
#
loop_
_entity.id
_entity.type
_entity.pdbx_description
1 polymer ?
#
loop_
_entity_poly.entity_id
_entity_poly.type
_entity_poly.pdbx_seq_one_letter_code
_entity_poly.pdbx_strand_id
1 'polypeptide(L)'
;MDTIVSMHYKRQEVCTFDKLKDSVERMTGKKFDTKRLAQIQTVFSNGFKVKYEMFSSILDNRKPSYQLIITPVYNTDIRMNSIHLLERYQLFVANLLDITKGHHRRYLEGVGIHVEDKELVRWHPKFRLDSVPDIVPNVNALPVEPKLGEKTAEVFLENTKQRLGITSTTATADDNKDNDIDSNNDNKTTASNQKITKGLLKGISMDLLNKIRAKEAANLVQEMTRKPEVETELRILRSLPEFIRIIHTFFIGTKKLRQGMLVEQLFD
;
A
#
# COMPACT_ATOMS: atom_id res chain seq x y z
N MET A 1 -1.93 1.81 17.70
CA MET A 1 -2.34 0.41 17.96
C MET A 1 -1.12 -0.42 18.34
N ASP A 2 -0.16 -0.61 17.43
CA ASP A 2 1.01 -1.49 17.65
C ASP A 2 1.88 -1.11 18.86
N THR A 3 2.05 0.19 19.15
CA THR A 3 2.74 0.67 20.38
C THR A 3 2.08 0.19 21.67
N ILE A 4 0.74 0.19 21.74
CA ILE A 4 0.01 -0.22 22.94
C ILE A 4 0.04 -1.74 23.09
N VAL A 5 -0.17 -2.46 21.99
CA VAL A 5 -0.09 -3.92 21.95
C VAL A 5 1.30 -4.39 22.37
N SER A 6 2.36 -3.78 21.83
CA SER A 6 3.74 -4.09 22.21
C SER A 6 4.06 -3.74 23.67
N MET A 7 3.46 -2.68 24.23
CA MET A 7 3.63 -2.34 25.66
C MET A 7 3.06 -3.42 26.58
N HIS A 8 1.82 -3.87 26.33
CA HIS A 8 1.21 -4.96 27.12
C HIS A 8 1.96 -6.27 26.92
N TYR A 9 2.35 -6.58 25.68
CA TYR A 9 3.11 -7.78 25.36
C TYR A 9 4.46 -7.83 26.09
N LYS A 10 5.21 -6.72 26.12
CA LYS A 10 6.48 -6.60 26.86
C LYS A 10 6.33 -6.89 28.36
N ARG A 11 5.18 -6.55 28.93
CA ARG A 11 4.84 -6.78 30.35
C ARG A 11 4.23 -8.15 30.63
N GLN A 12 4.07 -9.01 29.61
CA GLN A 12 3.35 -10.29 29.70
C GLN A 12 1.89 -10.11 30.15
N GLU A 13 1.30 -8.96 29.81
CA GLU A 13 -0.09 -8.66 30.08
C GLU A 13 -0.97 -8.98 28.87
N VAL A 14 -2.17 -9.49 29.13
CA VAL A 14 -3.15 -9.72 28.08
C VAL A 14 -3.75 -8.39 27.60
N CYS A 15 -3.60 -8.12 26.30
CA CYS A 15 -4.16 -6.94 25.64
C CYS A 15 -5.59 -7.21 25.17
N THR A 16 -6.56 -6.86 26.03
CA THR A 16 -7.99 -6.84 25.69
C THR A 16 -8.33 -5.69 24.75
N PHE A 17 -9.31 -5.86 23.86
CA PHE A 17 -9.80 -4.82 22.97
C PHE A 17 -10.26 -3.56 23.71
N ASP A 18 -10.94 -3.68 24.85
CA ASP A 18 -11.38 -2.51 25.62
C ASP A 18 -10.19 -1.67 26.12
N LYS A 19 -9.17 -2.33 26.69
CA LYS A 19 -7.92 -1.68 27.10
C LYS A 19 -7.21 -1.01 25.93
N LEU A 20 -7.17 -1.70 24.79
CA LEU A 20 -6.56 -1.19 23.57
C LEU A 20 -7.32 0.03 23.04
N LYS A 21 -8.65 -0.05 22.99
CA LYS A 21 -9.55 1.01 22.54
C LYS A 21 -9.34 2.26 23.38
N ASP A 22 -9.51 2.17 24.70
CA ASP A 22 -9.35 3.30 25.61
C ASP A 22 -7.98 3.98 25.46
N SER A 23 -6.92 3.17 25.32
CA SER A 23 -5.56 3.68 25.18
C SER A 23 -5.31 4.34 23.82
N VAL A 24 -5.83 3.77 22.74
CA VAL A 24 -5.67 4.30 21.38
C VAL A 24 -6.49 5.58 21.20
N GLU A 25 -7.73 5.61 21.70
CA GLU A 25 -8.58 6.81 21.63
C GLU A 25 -7.97 7.95 22.45
N ARG A 26 -7.43 7.66 23.64
CA ARG A 26 -6.69 8.66 24.44
C ARG A 26 -5.44 9.19 23.75
N MET A 27 -4.69 8.32 23.08
CA MET A 27 -3.43 8.70 22.42
C MET A 27 -3.66 9.47 21.11
N THR A 28 -4.73 9.16 20.37
CA THR A 28 -4.98 9.73 19.03
C THR A 28 -6.07 10.79 19.00
N GLY A 29 -6.90 10.90 20.04
CA GLY A 29 -8.08 11.77 20.08
C GLY A 29 -9.18 11.37 19.09
N LYS A 30 -9.12 10.16 18.51
CA LYS A 30 -10.05 9.67 17.48
C LYS A 30 -10.71 8.37 17.94
N LYS A 31 -11.96 8.15 17.52
CA LYS A 31 -12.72 6.92 17.82
C LYS A 31 -12.05 5.69 17.21
N PHE A 32 -12.00 4.61 17.98
CA PHE A 32 -11.40 3.33 17.60
C PHE A 32 -12.42 2.19 17.77
N ASP A 33 -13.14 1.90 16.69
CA ASP A 33 -14.13 0.82 16.65
C ASP A 33 -13.54 -0.50 16.14
N THR A 34 -14.28 -1.59 16.32
CA THR A 34 -13.96 -2.91 15.76
C THR A 34 -13.78 -2.87 14.24
N LYS A 35 -14.51 -1.99 13.55
CA LYS A 35 -14.32 -1.72 12.11
C LYS A 35 -12.89 -1.26 11.78
N ARG A 36 -12.29 -0.38 12.61
CA ARG A 36 -10.92 0.10 12.40
C ARG A 36 -9.90 -1.01 12.65
N LEU A 37 -10.14 -1.84 13.66
CA LEU A 37 -9.34 -3.04 13.90
C LEU A 37 -9.38 -4.00 12.69
N ALA A 38 -10.58 -4.25 12.13
CA ALA A 38 -10.74 -5.07 10.94
C ALA A 38 -10.02 -4.49 9.71
N GLN A 39 -10.06 -3.16 9.53
CA GLN A 39 -9.31 -2.50 8.46
C GLN A 39 -7.80 -2.69 8.62
N ILE A 40 -7.27 -2.52 9.84
CA ILE A 40 -5.84 -2.77 10.13
C ILE A 40 -5.48 -4.23 9.83
N GLN A 41 -6.33 -5.18 10.25
CA GLN A 41 -6.13 -6.60 9.96
C GLN A 41 -6.18 -6.90 8.45
N THR A 42 -6.95 -6.14 7.68
CA THR A 42 -7.02 -6.32 6.22
C THR A 42 -5.72 -5.88 5.54
N VAL A 43 -5.14 -4.77 5.99
CA VAL A 43 -3.83 -4.28 5.48
C VAL A 43 -2.68 -5.15 5.98
N PHE A 44 -2.80 -5.69 7.19
CA PHE A 44 -1.72 -6.41 7.86
C PHE A 44 -2.22 -7.71 8.48
N SER A 45 -2.60 -8.66 7.61
CA SER A 45 -3.25 -9.93 7.99
C SER A 45 -2.43 -10.80 8.94
N ASN A 46 -1.11 -10.84 8.72
CA ASN A 46 -0.21 -11.71 9.47
C ASN A 46 0.42 -11.01 10.68
N GLY A 47 0.04 -9.75 10.95
CA GLY A 47 0.66 -8.92 11.96
C GLY A 47 0.15 -9.12 13.38
N PHE A 48 -1.12 -9.52 13.50
CA PHE A 48 -1.81 -9.69 14.76
C PHE A 48 -2.64 -10.96 14.76
N LYS A 49 -2.59 -11.69 15.87
CA LYS A 49 -3.50 -12.79 16.18
C LYS A 49 -4.60 -12.24 17.06
N VAL A 50 -5.83 -12.34 16.58
CA VAL A 50 -7.03 -11.90 17.29
C VAL A 50 -7.81 -13.14 17.71
N LYS A 51 -8.12 -13.28 19.01
CA LYS A 51 -8.86 -14.42 19.58
C LYS A 51 -9.87 -13.94 20.61
N TYR A 52 -10.99 -14.65 20.75
CA TYR A 52 -11.87 -14.47 21.90
C TYR A 52 -11.42 -15.39 23.03
N GLU A 53 -11.37 -14.85 24.25
CA GLU A 53 -11.09 -15.62 25.46
C GLU A 53 -12.10 -15.27 26.54
N MET A 54 -12.48 -16.28 27.31
CA MET A 54 -13.48 -16.15 28.37
C MET A 54 -12.79 -15.60 29.62
N PHE A 55 -13.18 -14.40 30.03
CA PHE A 55 -12.75 -13.84 31.30
C PHE A 55 -13.83 -14.09 32.34
N SER A 56 -13.47 -14.87 33.36
CA SER A 56 -14.26 -15.03 34.59
C SER A 56 -13.39 -14.56 35.74
N SER A 57 -13.75 -13.45 36.37
CA SER A 57 -13.14 -13.09 37.64
C SER A 57 -13.82 -13.89 38.74
N ILE A 58 -13.05 -14.50 39.63
CA ILE A 58 -13.59 -15.16 40.83
C ILE A 58 -14.07 -14.10 41.84
N LEU A 59 -13.48 -12.90 41.79
CA LEU A 59 -13.73 -11.82 42.75
C LEU A 59 -14.89 -10.90 42.34
N ASP A 60 -15.18 -10.82 41.04
CA ASP A 60 -16.22 -9.97 40.48
C ASP A 60 -17.41 -10.88 40.19
N ASN A 61 -18.56 -10.70 40.86
CA ASN A 61 -19.79 -11.51 40.70
C ASN A 61 -20.45 -11.38 39.30
N ARG A 62 -19.69 -10.92 38.30
CA ARG A 62 -20.12 -10.76 36.93
C ARG A 62 -20.11 -12.11 36.23
N LYS A 63 -21.10 -12.32 35.37
CA LYS A 63 -21.15 -13.49 34.48
C LYS A 63 -19.89 -13.48 33.61
N PRO A 64 -19.30 -14.67 33.36
CA PRO A 64 -18.13 -14.75 32.51
C PRO A 64 -18.48 -14.27 31.10
N SER A 65 -17.65 -13.39 30.55
CA SER A 65 -17.86 -12.82 29.22
C SER A 65 -16.68 -13.10 28.32
N TYR A 66 -16.95 -13.26 27.03
CA TYR A 66 -15.90 -13.35 26.03
C TYR A 66 -15.37 -11.95 25.74
N GLN A 67 -14.05 -11.81 25.78
CA GLN A 67 -13.38 -10.58 25.39
C GLN A 67 -12.41 -10.85 24.26
N LEU A 68 -12.33 -9.89 23.34
CA LEU A 68 -11.41 -9.94 22.20
C LEU A 68 -9.99 -9.61 22.67
N ILE A 69 -9.06 -10.52 22.46
CA ILE A 69 -7.63 -10.35 22.75
C ILE A 69 -6.88 -10.14 21.45
N ILE A 70 -5.96 -9.17 21.46
CA ILE A 70 -5.02 -8.91 20.38
C ILE A 70 -3.61 -9.30 20.84
N THR A 71 -2.94 -10.15 20.08
CA THR A 71 -1.55 -10.56 20.33
C THR A 71 -0.71 -10.22 19.09
N PRO A 72 0.44 -9.55 19.23
CA PRO A 72 1.32 -9.28 18.09
C PRO A 72 1.96 -10.59 17.63
N VAL A 73 1.96 -10.84 16.32
CA VAL A 73 2.74 -11.93 15.73
C VAL A 73 4.08 -11.36 15.30
N TYR A 74 5.17 -11.93 15.80
CA TYR A 74 6.52 -11.56 15.42
C TYR A 74 7.40 -12.81 15.44
N ASN A 75 8.34 -12.90 14.50
CA ASN A 75 9.02 -14.14 14.11
C ASN A 75 10.27 -14.45 14.95
N THR A 76 10.41 -13.87 16.15
CA THR A 76 11.63 -13.99 16.96
C THR A 76 11.28 -14.45 18.37
N ASP A 77 12.16 -15.24 18.99
CA ASP A 77 12.00 -15.67 20.39
C ASP A 77 12.32 -14.54 21.40
N ILE A 78 12.77 -13.39 20.89
CA ILE A 78 13.23 -12.24 21.69
C ILE A 78 12.07 -11.27 21.91
N ARG A 79 11.94 -10.70 23.12
CA ARG A 79 10.92 -9.67 23.41
C ARG A 79 10.91 -8.56 22.35
N MET A 80 9.72 -8.23 21.87
CA MET A 80 9.50 -7.17 20.88
C MET A 80 10.22 -5.86 21.25
N ASN A 81 11.15 -5.40 20.43
CA ASN A 81 11.95 -4.19 20.67
C ASN A 81 11.54 -3.04 19.73
N SER A 82 12.11 -1.84 19.90
CA SER A 82 11.81 -0.68 19.06
C SER A 82 12.12 -0.89 17.57
N ILE A 83 13.12 -1.71 17.26
CA ILE A 83 13.47 -2.08 15.87
C ILE A 83 12.32 -2.84 15.21
N HIS A 84 11.74 -3.82 15.90
CA HIS A 84 10.60 -4.59 15.40
C HIS A 84 9.35 -3.73 15.20
N LEU A 85 9.15 -2.70 16.03
CA LEU A 85 8.06 -1.75 15.84
C LEU A 85 8.26 -0.93 14.55
N LEU A 86 9.50 -0.55 14.25
CA LEU A 86 9.85 0.16 13.01
C LEU A 86 9.67 -0.74 11.78
N GLU A 87 10.13 -1.99 11.83
CA GLU A 87 9.96 -2.97 10.74
C GLU A 87 8.48 -3.19 10.41
N ARG A 88 7.66 -3.37 11.45
CA ARG A 88 6.20 -3.55 11.28
C ARG A 88 5.54 -2.30 10.74
N TYR A 89 5.98 -1.12 11.16
CA TYR A 89 5.52 0.14 10.58
C TYR A 89 5.87 0.23 9.10
N GLN A 90 7.11 -0.09 8.71
CA GLN A 90 7.53 -0.09 7.31
C GLN A 90 6.73 -1.09 6.48
N LEU A 91 6.50 -2.30 7.00
CA LEU A 91 5.68 -3.32 6.33
C LEU A 91 4.23 -2.87 6.17
N PHE A 92 3.65 -2.22 7.18
CA PHE A 92 2.30 -1.66 7.10
C PHE A 92 2.21 -0.57 6.01
N VAL A 93 3.20 0.32 5.95
CA VAL A 93 3.28 1.37 4.92
C VAL A 93 3.48 0.76 3.53
N ALA A 94 4.33 -0.27 3.41
CA ALA A 94 4.55 -0.99 2.16
C ALA A 94 3.25 -1.64 1.65
N ASN A 95 2.51 -2.33 2.52
CA ASN A 95 1.23 -2.94 2.16
C ASN A 95 0.21 -1.90 1.69
N LEU A 96 0.16 -0.73 2.35
CA LEU A 96 -0.74 0.35 1.94
C LEU A 96 -0.32 0.96 0.59
N LEU A 97 0.98 1.06 0.35
CA LEU A 97 1.53 1.47 -0.94
C LEU A 97 1.16 0.48 -2.03
N ASP A 98 1.27 -0.82 -1.80
CA ASP A 98 0.92 -1.85 -2.77
C ASP A 98 -0.57 -1.83 -3.13
N ILE A 99 -1.44 -1.62 -2.14
CA ILE A 99 -2.88 -1.39 -2.39
C ILE A 99 -3.07 -0.17 -3.32
N THR A 100 -2.39 0.93 -3.01
CA THR A 100 -2.48 2.17 -3.80
C THR A 100 -1.93 1.99 -5.21
N LYS A 101 -0.81 1.27 -5.37
CA LYS A 101 -0.24 0.88 -6.67
C LYS A 101 -1.23 0.04 -7.47
N GLY A 102 -1.94 -0.89 -6.84
CA GLY A 102 -3.01 -1.64 -7.48
C GLY A 102 -4.13 -0.76 -8.03
N HIS A 103 -4.53 0.29 -7.32
CA HIS A 103 -5.52 1.27 -7.83
C HIS A 103 -4.95 2.15 -8.95
N HIS A 104 -3.70 2.58 -8.81
CA HIS A 104 -3.00 3.34 -9.86
C HIS A 104 -2.85 2.54 -11.15
N ARG A 105 -2.55 1.24 -11.06
CA ARG A 105 -2.48 0.34 -12.23
C ARG A 105 -3.80 0.26 -12.97
N ARG A 106 -4.93 0.08 -12.26
CA ARG A 106 -6.27 0.10 -12.85
C ARG A 106 -6.59 1.45 -13.51
N TYR A 107 -6.13 2.55 -12.91
CA TYR A 107 -6.26 3.88 -13.53
C TYR A 107 -5.43 3.99 -14.81
N LEU A 108 -4.18 3.52 -14.79
CA LEU A 108 -3.27 3.54 -15.94
C LEU A 108 -3.80 2.71 -17.12
N GLU A 109 -4.39 1.55 -16.85
CA GLU A 109 -5.09 0.73 -17.87
C GLU A 109 -6.19 1.52 -18.57
N GLY A 110 -6.97 2.32 -17.83
CA GLY A 110 -7.98 3.20 -18.40
C GLY A 110 -7.42 4.35 -19.25
N VAL A 111 -6.18 4.78 -19.00
CA VAL A 111 -5.48 5.80 -19.80
C VAL A 111 -4.71 5.17 -20.97
N GLY A 112 -4.53 3.84 -20.98
CA GLY A 112 -3.76 3.11 -21.99
C GLY A 112 -2.24 3.17 -21.79
N ILE A 113 -1.79 3.37 -20.54
CA ILE A 113 -0.38 3.38 -20.16
C ILE A 113 -0.11 2.14 -19.31
N HIS A 114 1.02 1.48 -19.51
CA HIS A 114 1.44 0.36 -18.67
C HIS A 114 2.82 0.66 -18.06
N VAL A 115 2.93 0.52 -16.74
CA VAL A 115 4.16 0.75 -15.97
C VAL A 115 4.27 -0.35 -14.91
N GLU A 116 5.46 -0.93 -14.73
CA GLU A 116 5.71 -1.92 -13.68
C GLU A 116 5.80 -1.23 -12.30
N ASP A 117 5.16 -1.81 -11.29
CA ASP A 117 5.10 -1.32 -9.92
C ASP A 117 6.46 -1.09 -9.24
N LYS A 118 7.51 -1.78 -9.70
CA LYS A 118 8.89 -1.67 -9.16
C LYS A 118 9.63 -0.44 -9.67
N GLU A 119 9.32 -0.01 -10.89
CA GLU A 119 9.96 1.14 -11.54
C GLU A 119 9.24 2.45 -11.21
N LEU A 120 8.04 2.37 -10.64
CA LEU A 120 7.23 3.51 -10.29
C LEU A 120 7.85 4.31 -9.14
N VAL A 121 8.38 5.50 -9.46
CA VAL A 121 8.93 6.45 -8.47
C VAL A 121 7.90 7.53 -8.11
N ARG A 122 7.00 7.87 -9.04
CA ARG A 122 6.00 8.93 -8.89
C ARG A 122 4.64 8.53 -9.44
N TRP A 123 3.58 9.06 -8.85
CA TRP A 123 2.22 8.89 -9.33
C TRP A 123 1.95 9.70 -10.60
N HIS A 124 0.96 9.26 -11.39
CA HIS A 124 0.49 10.02 -12.55
C HIS A 124 -0.10 11.37 -12.09
N PRO A 125 0.19 12.52 -12.73
CA PRO A 125 -0.29 13.84 -12.26
C PRO A 125 -1.81 13.98 -12.16
N LYS A 126 -2.55 13.33 -13.07
CA LYS A 126 -4.02 13.26 -13.05
C LYS A 126 -4.59 12.16 -12.14
N PHE A 127 -3.76 11.33 -11.53
CA PHE A 127 -4.21 10.32 -10.57
C PHE A 127 -4.42 10.99 -9.21
N ARG A 128 -5.67 11.00 -8.74
CA ARG A 128 -6.05 11.59 -7.47
C ARG A 128 -5.93 10.55 -6.36
N LEU A 129 -4.95 10.74 -5.47
CA LEU A 129 -4.73 9.85 -4.32
C LEU A 129 -5.94 9.80 -3.38
N ASP A 130 -6.65 10.92 -3.21
CA ASP A 130 -7.83 11.00 -2.33
C ASP A 130 -9.07 10.28 -2.89
N SER A 131 -9.05 9.88 -4.16
CA SER A 131 -10.14 9.13 -4.80
C SER A 131 -9.99 7.61 -4.66
N VAL A 132 -8.94 7.16 -3.98
CA VAL A 132 -8.74 5.73 -3.71
C VAL A 132 -9.84 5.23 -2.77
N PRO A 133 -10.51 4.10 -3.07
CA PRO A 133 -11.56 3.54 -2.22
C PRO A 133 -11.09 3.28 -0.79
N ASP A 134 -12.02 3.43 0.15
CA ASP A 134 -11.79 3.06 1.54
C ASP A 134 -11.48 1.56 1.67
N ILE A 135 -10.57 1.24 2.58
CA ILE A 135 -10.18 -0.13 2.89
C ILE A 135 -11.40 -0.85 3.49
N VAL A 136 -11.85 -1.89 2.79
CA VAL A 136 -12.98 -2.71 3.24
C VAL A 136 -12.55 -3.52 4.46
N PRO A 137 -13.28 -3.45 5.59
CA PRO A 137 -12.98 -4.27 6.75
C PRO A 137 -13.25 -5.75 6.41
N ASN A 138 -12.22 -6.58 6.43
CA ASN A 138 -12.40 -8.02 6.29
C ASN A 138 -12.98 -8.59 7.59
N VAL A 139 -14.30 -8.77 7.62
CA VAL A 139 -15.03 -9.33 8.77
C VAL A 139 -14.63 -10.78 9.03
N ASN A 140 -14.22 -11.53 8.00
CA ASN A 140 -13.78 -12.93 8.15
C ASN A 140 -12.40 -13.04 8.82
N ALA A 141 -11.62 -11.95 8.85
CA ALA A 141 -10.33 -11.93 9.54
C ALA A 141 -10.48 -11.79 11.06
N LEU A 142 -11.64 -11.34 11.54
CA LEU A 142 -11.96 -11.34 12.96
C LEU A 142 -12.61 -12.68 13.33
N PRO A 143 -12.21 -13.31 14.45
CA PRO A 143 -12.91 -14.50 14.95
C PRO A 143 -14.39 -14.14 15.22
N VAL A 144 -15.29 -15.09 15.05
CA VAL A 144 -16.70 -14.89 15.43
C VAL A 144 -16.80 -14.99 16.95
N GLU A 145 -17.49 -14.03 17.58
CA GLU A 145 -17.75 -14.08 19.01
C GLU A 145 -18.45 -15.40 19.36
N PRO A 146 -17.89 -16.22 20.27
CA PRO A 146 -18.56 -17.43 20.70
C PRO A 146 -19.87 -17.03 21.38
N LYS A 147 -21.01 -17.44 20.81
CA LYS A 147 -22.31 -17.19 21.45
C LYS A 147 -22.27 -17.83 22.83
N LEU A 148 -22.56 -17.05 23.86
CA LEU A 148 -22.81 -17.55 25.22
C LEU A 148 -24.19 -18.22 25.26
N GLY A 149 -24.40 -19.20 24.38
CA GLY A 149 -25.46 -20.18 24.48
C GLY A 149 -24.95 -21.30 25.36
N GLU A 150 -25.81 -21.75 26.26
CA GLU A 150 -25.70 -23.02 26.99
C GLU A 150 -24.90 -24.00 26.14
N LYS A 151 -23.73 -24.42 26.63
CA LYS A 151 -23.00 -25.52 26.01
C LYS A 151 -23.90 -26.73 26.16
N THR A 152 -24.82 -26.91 25.21
CA THR A 152 -25.70 -28.07 25.12
C THR A 152 -24.78 -29.26 25.18
N ALA A 153 -25.07 -30.19 26.10
CA ALA A 153 -24.22 -31.32 26.43
C ALA A 153 -23.70 -32.09 25.18
N GLU A 154 -24.40 -31.96 24.05
CA GLU A 154 -24.05 -32.42 22.70
C GLU A 154 -22.66 -31.97 22.21
N VAL A 155 -22.28 -30.69 22.32
CA VAL A 155 -20.96 -30.20 21.81
C VAL A 155 -19.81 -30.73 22.68
N PHE A 156 -20.07 -30.94 23.97
CA PHE A 156 -19.14 -31.64 24.86
C PHE A 156 -19.08 -33.15 24.54
N LEU A 157 -20.21 -33.77 24.18
CA LEU A 157 -20.29 -35.18 23.77
C LEU A 157 -19.54 -35.44 22.45
N GLU A 158 -19.61 -34.53 21.49
CA GLU A 158 -18.93 -34.66 20.19
C GLU A 158 -17.40 -34.57 20.33
N ASN A 159 -16.90 -33.59 21.09
CA ASN A 159 -15.46 -33.45 21.39
C ASN A 159 -14.92 -34.58 22.26
N THR A 160 -15.75 -35.14 23.15
CA THR A 160 -15.36 -36.33 23.94
C THR A 160 -15.39 -37.59 23.10
N LYS A 161 -16.34 -37.75 22.16
CA LYS A 161 -16.35 -38.86 21.18
C LYS A 161 -15.11 -38.84 20.27
N GLN A 162 -14.69 -37.66 19.80
CA GLN A 162 -13.44 -37.50 19.05
C GLN A 162 -12.19 -37.82 19.89
N ARG A 163 -12.17 -37.43 21.17
CA ARG A 163 -11.07 -37.79 22.10
C ARG A 163 -11.08 -39.26 22.52
N LEU A 164 -12.23 -39.93 22.50
CA LEU A 164 -12.41 -41.34 22.88
C LEU A 164 -12.33 -42.30 21.69
N GLY A 165 -12.06 -41.80 20.47
CA GLY A 165 -11.76 -42.63 19.30
C GLY A 165 -12.92 -43.53 18.84
N ILE A 166 -14.18 -43.14 19.09
CA ILE A 166 -15.33 -43.90 18.59
C ILE A 166 -15.77 -43.29 17.26
N THR A 167 -15.09 -43.67 16.18
CA THR A 167 -15.51 -43.38 14.80
C THR A 167 -16.02 -44.66 14.16
N SER A 168 -17.34 -44.73 13.91
CA SER A 168 -17.93 -45.73 13.04
C SER A 168 -17.53 -45.42 11.59
N THR A 169 -16.76 -46.34 11.02
CA THR A 169 -16.28 -46.33 9.64
C THR A 169 -17.41 -46.64 8.66
N THR A 170 -17.62 -45.78 7.66
CA THR A 170 -18.08 -46.24 6.34
C THR A 170 -17.28 -45.51 5.28
N ALA A 171 -16.58 -46.31 4.48
CA ALA A 171 -15.71 -45.92 3.39
C ALA A 171 -16.40 -46.16 2.04
N THR A 172 -16.10 -45.32 1.06
CA THR A 172 -16.07 -45.59 -0.41
C THR A 172 -15.09 -44.53 -1.00
N ALA A 173 -13.92 -44.87 -1.58
CA ALA A 173 -13.64 -45.42 -2.93
C ALA A 173 -14.31 -44.61 -4.07
N ASP A 174 -13.72 -44.24 -5.20
CA ASP A 174 -12.36 -44.28 -5.75
C ASP A 174 -12.36 -43.33 -6.99
N ASP A 175 -11.16 -43.03 -7.52
CA ASP A 175 -10.82 -43.04 -8.96
C ASP A 175 -10.39 -41.75 -9.73
N ASN A 176 -9.37 -41.99 -10.56
CA ASN A 176 -8.46 -41.09 -11.29
C ASN A 176 -8.97 -40.64 -12.68
N LYS A 177 -8.42 -39.53 -13.23
CA LYS A 177 -7.60 -39.51 -14.48
C LYS A 177 -7.32 -38.09 -15.05
N ASP A 178 -6.09 -37.94 -15.54
CA ASP A 178 -5.53 -36.88 -16.39
C ASP A 178 -6.22 -36.73 -17.76
N ASN A 179 -6.11 -35.53 -18.37
CA ASN A 179 -5.42 -35.34 -19.67
C ASN A 179 -5.44 -33.88 -20.14
N ASP A 180 -4.43 -33.61 -20.96
CA ASP A 180 -3.80 -32.37 -21.38
C ASP A 180 -4.27 -31.92 -22.80
N ILE A 181 -3.70 -30.81 -23.30
CA ILE A 181 -3.57 -30.34 -24.71
C ILE A 181 -4.52 -29.22 -25.21
N ASP A 182 -3.96 -28.00 -25.17
CA ASP A 182 -3.54 -27.11 -26.30
C ASP A 182 -4.49 -26.80 -27.49
N SER A 183 -4.59 -25.50 -27.84
CA SER A 183 -4.45 -25.00 -29.23
C SER A 183 -4.69 -23.48 -29.38
N ASN A 184 -3.67 -22.82 -29.93
CA ASN A 184 -3.61 -21.56 -30.67
C ASN A 184 -4.87 -21.15 -31.48
N ASN A 185 -5.14 -19.85 -31.68
CA ASN A 185 -4.46 -19.04 -32.71
C ASN A 185 -5.08 -17.64 -32.92
N ASP A 186 -4.17 -16.68 -33.10
CA ASP A 186 -4.19 -15.46 -33.91
C ASP A 186 -5.49 -15.03 -34.62
N ASN A 187 -5.86 -13.76 -34.42
CA ASN A 187 -6.49 -12.95 -35.47
C ASN A 187 -5.94 -11.52 -35.47
N LYS A 188 -4.97 -11.34 -36.37
CA LYS A 188 -4.41 -10.08 -36.84
C LYS A 188 -5.37 -9.45 -37.85
N THR A 189 -5.97 -8.31 -37.52
CA THR A 189 -6.74 -7.51 -38.49
C THR A 189 -6.23 -6.07 -38.52
N THR A 190 -5.36 -5.85 -39.51
CA THR A 190 -5.13 -4.65 -40.34
C THR A 190 -5.66 -3.31 -39.80
N ALA A 191 -4.70 -2.45 -39.43
CA ALA A 191 -4.90 -1.03 -39.18
C ALA A 191 -5.41 -0.30 -40.43
N SER A 192 -6.70 0.04 -40.43
CA SER A 192 -7.30 0.98 -41.38
C SER A 192 -7.01 2.41 -40.94
N ASN A 193 -6.32 3.16 -41.78
CA ASN A 193 -5.98 4.58 -41.57
C ASN A 193 -7.24 5.46 -41.75
N GLN A 194 -8.06 5.58 -40.70
CA GLN A 194 -9.29 6.38 -40.72
C GLN A 194 -8.96 7.83 -40.36
N LYS A 195 -9.41 8.81 -41.17
CA LYS A 195 -9.34 10.24 -40.82
C LYS A 195 -10.59 10.65 -40.03
N ILE A 196 -10.42 11.48 -39.01
CA ILE A 196 -11.54 11.95 -38.16
C ILE A 196 -12.36 12.99 -38.94
N THR A 197 -13.65 12.71 -39.16
CA THR A 197 -14.51 13.51 -40.04
C THR A 197 -15.41 14.51 -39.31
N LYS A 198 -15.40 14.55 -37.96
CA LYS A 198 -16.27 15.42 -37.14
C LYS A 198 -15.54 15.98 -35.90
N GLY A 199 -15.91 17.19 -35.48
CA GLY A 199 -15.40 17.87 -34.27
C GLY A 199 -14.21 18.81 -34.52
N LEU A 200 -13.68 19.40 -33.43
CA LEU A 200 -12.54 20.34 -33.43
C LEU A 200 -11.24 19.73 -34.00
N LEU A 201 -11.16 18.39 -34.07
CA LEU A 201 -10.02 17.62 -34.60
C LEU A 201 -10.25 17.12 -36.05
N LYS A 202 -11.22 17.68 -36.78
CA LYS A 202 -11.51 17.31 -38.16
C LYS A 202 -10.32 17.58 -39.08
N GLY A 203 -9.84 16.54 -39.77
CA GLY A 203 -8.72 16.63 -40.72
C GLY A 203 -7.39 16.07 -40.23
N ILE A 204 -7.26 15.75 -38.94
CA ILE A 204 -6.06 15.13 -38.38
C ILE A 204 -6.12 13.60 -38.62
N SER A 205 -5.02 12.99 -39.09
CA SER A 205 -4.97 11.53 -39.29
C SER A 205 -4.96 10.81 -37.94
N MET A 206 -5.70 9.70 -37.85
CA MET A 206 -5.74 8.88 -36.63
C MET A 206 -4.35 8.34 -36.28
N ASP A 207 -3.51 8.06 -37.28
CA ASP A 207 -2.10 7.70 -37.07
C ASP A 207 -1.28 8.79 -36.38
N LEU A 208 -1.49 10.06 -36.74
CA LEU A 208 -0.77 11.17 -36.10
C LEU A 208 -1.25 11.35 -34.64
N LEU A 209 -2.55 11.19 -34.39
CA LEU A 209 -3.10 11.24 -33.03
C LEU A 209 -2.58 10.09 -32.16
N ASN A 210 -2.55 8.88 -32.71
CA ASN A 210 -1.99 7.71 -32.03
C ASN A 210 -0.50 7.89 -31.75
N LYS A 211 0.26 8.48 -32.69
CA LYS A 211 1.67 8.81 -32.50
C LYS A 211 1.89 9.88 -31.43
N ILE A 212 1.05 10.92 -31.39
CA ILE A 212 1.12 11.96 -30.35
C ILE A 212 0.76 11.38 -28.99
N ARG A 213 -0.33 10.60 -28.87
CA ARG A 213 -0.69 9.90 -27.62
C ARG A 213 0.40 8.95 -27.17
N ALA A 214 1.00 8.19 -28.10
CA ALA A 214 2.11 7.29 -27.78
C ALA A 214 3.34 8.06 -27.29
N LYS A 215 3.66 9.21 -27.90
CA LYS A 215 4.75 10.09 -27.47
C LYS A 215 4.47 10.72 -26.10
N GLU A 216 3.24 11.18 -25.87
CA GLU A 216 2.81 11.72 -24.57
C GLU A 216 2.84 10.64 -23.49
N ALA A 217 2.32 9.44 -23.78
CA ALA A 217 2.38 8.28 -22.90
C ALA A 217 3.84 7.90 -22.58
N ALA A 218 4.71 7.80 -23.58
CA ALA A 218 6.13 7.49 -23.37
C ALA A 218 6.85 8.55 -22.53
N ASN A 219 6.61 9.84 -22.81
CA ASN A 219 7.18 10.93 -22.03
C ASN A 219 6.69 10.91 -20.58
N LEU A 220 5.42 10.54 -20.36
CA LEU A 220 4.85 10.45 -19.03
C LEU A 220 5.33 9.21 -18.27
N VAL A 221 5.49 8.06 -18.94
CA VAL A 221 6.15 6.88 -18.36
C VAL A 221 7.56 7.26 -17.93
N GLN A 222 8.30 7.95 -18.80
CA GLN A 222 9.65 8.41 -18.48
C GLN A 222 9.64 9.33 -17.25
N GLU A 223 8.68 10.23 -17.11
CA GLU A 223 8.55 11.08 -15.92
C GLU A 223 8.24 10.25 -14.66
N MET A 224 7.40 9.23 -14.76
CA MET A 224 7.04 8.35 -13.64
C MET A 224 8.19 7.42 -13.20
N THR A 225 9.06 7.01 -14.12
CA THR A 225 10.16 6.06 -13.87
C THR A 225 11.50 6.75 -13.62
N ARG A 226 11.56 8.08 -13.73
CA ARG A 226 12.80 8.82 -13.56
C ARG A 226 13.20 8.96 -12.09
N LYS A 227 14.47 8.66 -11.81
CA LYS A 227 15.07 8.88 -10.49
C LYS A 227 15.17 10.38 -10.17
N PRO A 228 14.93 10.78 -8.91
CA PRO A 228 14.94 12.20 -8.52
C PRO A 228 16.32 12.86 -8.66
N GLU A 229 17.40 12.11 -8.45
CA GLU A 229 18.78 12.58 -8.60
C GLU A 229 19.05 13.07 -10.02
N VAL A 230 18.70 12.26 -11.02
CA VAL A 230 18.86 12.59 -12.44
C VAL A 230 18.03 13.83 -12.82
N GLU A 231 16.90 14.08 -12.15
CA GLU A 231 16.11 15.30 -12.36
C GLU A 231 16.79 16.54 -11.79
N THR A 232 17.37 16.45 -10.60
CA THR A 232 18.15 17.56 -10.03
C THR A 232 19.33 17.92 -10.92
N GLU A 233 20.04 16.93 -11.45
CA GLU A 233 21.14 17.14 -12.41
C GLU A 233 20.66 17.81 -13.69
N LEU A 234 19.58 17.32 -14.32
CA LEU A 234 19.04 17.98 -15.51
C LEU A 234 18.51 19.38 -15.21
N ARG A 235 17.99 19.66 -14.01
CA ARG A 235 17.54 21.01 -13.63
C ARG A 235 18.72 21.97 -13.58
N ILE A 236 19.84 21.53 -13.00
CA ILE A 236 21.10 22.29 -12.98
C ILE A 236 21.58 22.52 -14.41
N LEU A 237 21.62 21.47 -15.24
CA LEU A 237 22.03 21.57 -16.65
C LEU A 237 21.10 22.49 -17.47
N ARG A 238 19.79 22.49 -17.20
CA ARG A 238 18.82 23.38 -17.88
C ARG A 238 18.99 24.84 -17.48
N SER A 239 19.51 25.12 -16.29
CA SER A 239 19.81 26.49 -15.82
C SER A 239 21.15 27.05 -16.30
N LEU A 240 21.99 26.22 -16.93
CA LEU A 240 23.33 26.57 -17.40
C LEU A 240 23.38 27.81 -18.31
N PRO A 241 22.43 28.03 -19.25
CA PRO A 241 22.41 29.24 -20.06
C PRO A 241 22.29 30.53 -19.24
N GLU A 242 21.55 30.49 -18.12
CA GLU A 242 21.38 31.64 -17.23
C GLU A 242 22.66 31.90 -16.43
N PHE A 243 23.33 30.83 -15.95
CA PHE A 243 24.65 30.95 -15.31
C PHE A 243 25.70 31.53 -16.24
N ILE A 244 25.74 31.07 -17.50
CA ILE A 244 26.66 31.61 -18.51
C ILE A 244 26.39 33.11 -18.71
N ARG A 245 25.13 33.51 -18.77
CA ARG A 245 24.74 34.93 -18.94
C ARG A 245 25.16 35.78 -17.74
N ILE A 246 24.97 35.30 -16.52
CA ILE A 246 25.40 35.99 -15.29
C ILE A 246 26.92 36.13 -15.25
N ILE A 247 27.66 35.03 -15.49
CA ILE A 247 29.13 35.02 -15.50
C ILE A 247 29.67 35.96 -16.59
N HIS A 248 29.08 35.94 -17.77
CA HIS A 248 29.48 36.81 -18.88
C HIS A 248 29.24 38.29 -18.55
N THR A 249 28.10 38.62 -17.93
CA THR A 249 27.79 39.99 -17.50
C THR A 249 28.76 40.47 -16.43
N PHE A 250 29.09 39.62 -15.45
CA PHE A 250 30.07 39.91 -14.42
C PHE A 250 31.48 40.10 -15.01
N PHE A 251 31.89 39.26 -15.96
CA PHE A 251 33.19 39.36 -16.60
C PHE A 251 33.32 40.63 -17.46
N ILE A 252 32.28 41.00 -18.21
CA ILE A 252 32.26 42.26 -18.95
C ILE A 252 32.26 43.46 -18.00
N GLY A 253 31.49 43.42 -16.91
CA GLY A 253 31.44 44.48 -15.90
C GLY A 253 32.80 44.70 -15.24
N THR A 254 33.48 43.63 -14.81
CA THR A 254 34.82 43.71 -14.21
C THR A 254 35.89 44.15 -15.21
N LYS A 255 35.79 43.75 -16.49
CA LYS A 255 36.67 44.24 -17.55
C LYS A 255 36.48 45.74 -17.79
N LYS A 256 35.22 46.23 -17.80
CA LYS A 256 34.92 47.67 -17.89
C LYS A 256 35.47 48.45 -16.69
N LEU A 257 35.31 47.95 -15.46
CA LEU A 257 35.87 48.59 -14.27
C LEU A 257 37.41 48.65 -14.32
N ARG A 258 38.09 47.57 -14.73
CA ARG A 258 39.55 47.57 -14.87
C ARG A 258 40.05 48.52 -15.96
N GLN A 259 39.35 48.63 -17.09
CA GLN A 259 39.69 49.59 -18.14
C GLN A 259 39.44 51.03 -17.68
N GLY A 260 38.41 51.29 -16.87
CA GLY A 260 38.18 52.61 -16.25
C GLY A 260 39.29 53.00 -15.27
N MET A 261 39.71 52.08 -14.38
CA MET A 261 40.79 52.35 -13.42
C MET A 261 42.16 52.57 -14.09
N LEU A 262 42.46 51.88 -15.19
CA LEU A 262 43.70 52.12 -15.95
C LEU A 262 43.70 53.47 -16.69
N VAL A 263 42.53 53.99 -17.05
CA VAL A 263 42.41 55.33 -17.67
C VAL A 263 42.57 56.42 -16.61
N GLU A 264 42.02 56.27 -15.40
CA GLU A 264 42.27 57.22 -14.31
C GLU A 264 43.75 57.25 -13.87
N GLN A 265 44.44 56.10 -13.81
CA GLN A 265 45.88 56.06 -13.50
C GLN A 265 46.81 56.62 -14.60
N LEU A 266 46.28 56.93 -15.79
CA LEU A 266 47.04 57.56 -16.89
C LEU A 266 46.80 59.08 -16.98
N PHE A 267 45.91 59.64 -16.14
CA PHE A 267 45.56 61.07 -16.13
C PHE A 267 45.92 61.81 -14.83
N ASP A 268 46.58 61.14 -13.87
CA ASP A 268 47.29 61.74 -12.71
C ASP A 268 48.81 61.67 -12.92
#